data_AF-A0A453LUT9-F1
#
_entry.id   AF-A0A453LUT9-F1
#
_cell.length_a   1.000
_cell.length_b   1.000
_cell.length_c   1.000
_cell.angle_alpha   90.00
_cell.angle_beta   90.00
_cell.angle_gamma   90.00
#
_symmetry.space_group_name_H-M   'P 1'
#
loop_
_entity.id
_entity.type
_entity.pdbx_description
1 polymer ?
#
loop_
_entity_poly.entity_id
_entity_poly.type
_entity_poly.pdbx_seq_one_letter_code
_entity_poly.pdbx_strand_id
1 'polypeptide(L)'
;MPPLHTSLMSWNNAGAPEGQHIIFDLVCRNNKFNDLAEMTVCNSFQEAEAGAFKLFPNILPIGPLFADGEFQKPVGNFLPEDARCLKWLDARADGSVVYVAFGSMAIFDPRQFQELAEGLELAGRPFLWVVRPDFTPGLSQAWLAEFQQRVAGTGMFVSWCSQQQVTPNPQTATLIRVT
;
A
#
# COMPACT_ATOMS: atom_id res chain seq x y z
N MET A 1 10.14 18.21 -11.17
CA MET A 1 10.35 16.96 -10.40
C MET A 1 11.43 17.22 -9.36
N PRO A 2 11.21 16.86 -8.09
CA PRO A 2 12.29 16.86 -7.10
C PRO A 2 13.39 15.87 -7.52
N PRO A 3 14.64 16.06 -7.06
CA PRO A 3 15.72 15.13 -7.35
C PRO A 3 15.39 13.73 -6.83
N LEU A 4 15.39 12.74 -7.72
CA LEU A 4 15.21 11.34 -7.34
C LEU A 4 16.59 10.74 -7.03
N HIS A 5 16.78 10.28 -5.80
CA HIS A 5 18.00 9.54 -5.46
C HIS A 5 17.96 8.16 -6.13
N THR A 6 19.06 7.76 -6.78
CA THR A 6 19.09 6.52 -7.58
C THR A 6 18.82 5.27 -6.75
N SER A 7 19.11 5.28 -5.45
CA SER A 7 18.75 4.18 -4.54
C SER A 7 17.25 3.94 -4.40
N LEU A 8 16.40 4.91 -4.77
CA LEU A 8 14.94 4.81 -4.68
C LEU A 8 14.30 4.27 -5.97
N MET A 9 15.11 3.99 -7.00
CA MET A 9 14.59 3.40 -8.23
C MET A 9 13.98 2.02 -7.96
N SER A 10 12.88 1.70 -8.66
CA SER A 10 12.09 0.50 -8.42
C SER A 10 12.90 -0.80 -8.51
N TRP A 11 13.89 -0.88 -9.41
CA TRP A 11 14.77 -2.03 -9.54
C TRP A 11 15.70 -2.26 -8.34
N ASN A 12 16.01 -1.22 -7.55
CA ASN A 12 16.82 -1.36 -6.32
C ASN A 12 16.00 -1.87 -5.13
N ASN A 13 14.67 -1.91 -5.25
CA ASN A 13 13.76 -2.37 -4.21
C ASN A 13 13.22 -3.78 -4.47
N ALA A 14 13.72 -4.48 -5.50
CA ALA A 14 13.25 -5.80 -5.93
C ALA A 14 13.85 -6.98 -5.14
N GLY A 15 14.24 -6.75 -3.88
CA GLY A 15 14.84 -7.77 -3.02
C GLY A 15 16.32 -8.04 -3.34
N ALA A 16 16.68 -9.32 -3.50
CA ALA A 16 18.06 -9.78 -3.65
C ALA A 16 18.75 -9.20 -4.91
N PRO A 17 20.09 -9.06 -4.94
CA PRO A 17 20.82 -8.47 -6.06
C PRO A 17 20.50 -9.08 -7.42
N GLU A 18 20.24 -10.38 -7.49
CA GLU A 18 19.84 -11.08 -8.71
C GLU A 18 18.46 -10.60 -9.21
N GLY A 19 17.52 -10.38 -8.30
CA GLY A 19 16.20 -9.82 -8.60
C GLY A 19 16.29 -8.38 -9.09
N GLN A 20 17.20 -7.58 -8.51
CA GLN A 20 17.43 -6.19 -8.94
C GLN A 20 17.91 -6.13 -10.40
N HIS A 21 18.86 -6.98 -10.76
CA HIS A 21 19.36 -7.07 -12.15
C HIS A 21 18.26 -7.51 -13.12
N ILE A 22 17.44 -8.49 -12.74
CA ILE A 22 16.31 -8.95 -13.57
C ILE A 22 15.29 -7.83 -13.80
N ILE A 23 14.91 -7.09 -12.75
CA ILE A 23 13.94 -5.99 -12.87
C ILE A 23 14.53 -4.83 -13.68
N PHE A 24 15.81 -4.49 -13.47
CA PHE A 24 16.49 -3.47 -14.27
C PHE A 24 16.46 -3.83 -15.77
N ASP A 25 16.86 -5.06 -16.12
CA ASP A 25 16.84 -5.56 -17.48
C ASP A 25 15.43 -5.54 -18.08
N LEU A 26 14.43 -5.96 -17.31
CA LEU A 26 13.03 -5.94 -17.73
C LEU A 26 12.56 -4.51 -18.03
N VAL A 27 12.86 -3.55 -17.14
CA VAL A 27 12.51 -2.14 -17.32
C VAL A 27 13.20 -1.56 -18.55
N CYS A 28 14.51 -1.78 -18.71
CA CYS A 28 15.26 -1.30 -19.86
C CYS A 28 14.77 -1.91 -21.18
N ARG A 29 14.41 -3.20 -21.21
CA ARG A 29 13.86 -3.85 -22.40
C ARG A 29 12.46 -3.33 -22.72
N ASN A 30 11.57 -3.25 -21.73
CA ASN A 30 10.21 -2.74 -21.92
C ASN A 30 10.23 -1.30 -22.44
N ASN A 31 11.10 -0.46 -21.90
CA ASN A 31 11.22 0.94 -22.34
C ASN A 31 11.65 1.07 -23.81
N LYS A 32 12.43 0.13 -24.36
CA LYS A 32 12.78 0.12 -25.79
C LYS A 32 11.58 -0.15 -26.70
N PHE A 33 10.54 -0.79 -26.17
CA PHE A 33 9.33 -1.10 -26.92
C PHE A 33 8.24 -0.03 -26.75
N ASN A 34 8.42 0.96 -25.87
CA ASN A 34 7.46 2.05 -25.71
C ASN A 34 7.26 2.83 -27.02
N ASP A 35 8.31 3.00 -27.83
CA ASP A 35 8.22 3.68 -29.12
C ASP A 35 7.41 2.90 -30.18
N LEU A 36 7.13 1.62 -29.93
CA LEU A 36 6.26 0.79 -30.79
C LEU A 36 4.78 0.89 -30.40
N ALA A 37 4.47 1.39 -29.21
CA ALA A 37 3.09 1.54 -28.78
C ALA A 37 2.44 2.73 -29.50
N GLU A 38 1.29 2.50 -30.13
CA GLU A 38 0.49 3.60 -30.70
C GLU A 38 0.02 4.58 -29.62
N MET A 39 -0.24 4.05 -28.41
CA MET A 39 -0.70 4.81 -27.27
C MET A 39 -0.32 4.08 -25.97
N THR A 40 0.11 4.83 -24.95
CA THR A 40 0.31 4.29 -23.61
C THR A 40 -0.86 4.69 -22.73
N VAL A 41 -1.54 3.72 -22.14
CA VAL A 41 -2.66 3.99 -21.24
C VAL A 41 -2.14 4.12 -19.81
N CYS A 42 -2.53 5.19 -19.11
CA CYS A 42 -2.10 5.45 -17.74
C CYS A 42 -3.31 5.62 -16.81
N ASN A 43 -3.33 4.88 -15.70
CA ASN A 43 -4.33 5.02 -14.65
C ASN A 43 -3.99 6.23 -13.76
N SER A 44 -4.12 7.43 -14.33
CA SER A 44 -3.90 8.72 -13.69
C SER A 44 -4.75 9.78 -14.40
N PHE A 45 -4.72 11.03 -13.94
CA PHE A 45 -5.53 12.13 -14.46
C PHE A 45 -4.75 13.45 -14.48
N GLN A 46 -5.15 14.36 -15.37
CA GLN A 46 -4.37 15.56 -15.73
C GLN A 46 -3.99 16.42 -14.52
N GLU A 47 -4.90 16.60 -13.57
CA GLU A 47 -4.71 17.42 -12.39
C GLU A 47 -3.66 16.83 -11.43
N ALA A 48 -3.48 15.51 -11.41
CA ALA A 48 -2.46 14.86 -10.59
C ALA A 48 -1.06 14.94 -11.20
N GLU A 49 -0.95 14.82 -12.54
CA GLU A 49 0.34 14.59 -13.21
C GLU A 49 0.56 15.43 -14.48
N ALA A 50 0.03 16.66 -14.53
CA ALA A 50 0.11 17.56 -15.70
C ALA A 50 1.52 17.69 -16.31
N GLY A 51 2.56 17.71 -15.46
CA GLY A 51 3.95 17.77 -15.90
C GLY A 51 4.40 16.52 -16.66
N ALA A 52 3.96 15.32 -16.24
CA ALA A 52 4.27 14.06 -16.91
C ALA A 52 3.58 14.00 -18.28
N PHE A 53 2.29 14.33 -18.36
CA PHE A 53 1.55 14.32 -19.63
C PHE A 53 2.04 15.38 -20.62
N LYS A 54 2.57 16.50 -20.12
CA LYS A 54 3.26 17.48 -20.97
C LYS A 54 4.56 16.94 -21.57
N LEU A 55 5.32 16.14 -20.81
CA LEU A 55 6.58 15.55 -21.28
C LEU A 55 6.35 14.33 -22.19
N PHE A 56 5.25 13.61 -21.98
CA PHE A 56 4.92 12.37 -22.68
C PHE A 56 3.51 12.47 -23.28
N PRO A 57 3.33 13.16 -24.42
CA PRO A 57 2.01 13.45 -24.98
C PRO A 57 1.26 12.22 -25.52
N ASN A 58 1.96 11.09 -25.71
CA ASN A 58 1.36 9.82 -26.17
C ASN A 58 0.76 9.00 -25.03
N ILE A 59 0.85 9.50 -23.79
CA ILE A 59 0.18 8.89 -22.64
C ILE A 59 -1.28 9.36 -22.60
N LEU A 60 -2.22 8.42 -22.66
CA LEU A 60 -3.63 8.65 -22.43
C LEU A 60 -3.97 8.43 -20.94
N PRO A 61 -4.27 9.49 -20.17
CA PRO A 61 -4.78 9.35 -18.82
C PRO A 61 -6.24 8.86 -18.86
N ILE A 62 -6.51 7.73 -18.21
CA ILE A 62 -7.85 7.14 -18.09
C ILE A 62 -8.29 6.94 -16.64
N GLY A 63 -7.53 7.48 -15.69
CA GLY A 63 -7.79 7.32 -14.27
C GLY A 63 -8.71 8.38 -13.68
N PRO A 64 -9.08 8.23 -12.39
CA PRO A 64 -8.83 7.03 -11.59
C PRO A 64 -9.74 5.87 -12.01
N LEU A 65 -9.14 4.72 -12.32
CA LEU A 65 -9.86 3.48 -12.53
C LEU A 65 -10.18 2.83 -11.19
N PHE A 66 -11.44 2.50 -11.02
CA PHE A 66 -11.95 1.72 -9.90
C PHE A 66 -12.34 0.32 -10.38
N ALA A 67 -12.25 -0.66 -9.48
CA ALA A 67 -12.64 -2.05 -9.74
C ALA A 67 -14.08 -2.19 -10.23
N ASP A 68 -14.97 -1.47 -9.55
CA ASP A 68 -16.36 -1.28 -9.85
C ASP A 68 -16.81 0.05 -9.22
N GLY A 69 -17.86 0.68 -9.74
CA GLY A 69 -18.38 1.95 -9.20
C GLY A 69 -18.98 1.80 -7.80
N GLU A 70 -19.25 0.57 -7.37
CA GLU A 70 -19.88 0.24 -6.09
C GLU A 70 -18.86 -0.18 -5.01
N PHE A 71 -17.57 -0.34 -5.35
CA PHE A 71 -16.52 -0.82 -4.45
C PHE A 71 -16.84 -2.18 -3.79
N GLN A 72 -17.59 -3.03 -4.48
CA GLN A 72 -18.10 -4.30 -3.95
C GLN A 72 -17.24 -5.48 -4.36
N LYS A 73 -16.53 -5.39 -5.48
CA LYS A 73 -15.74 -6.49 -6.01
C LYS A 73 -14.27 -6.42 -5.59
N PRO A 74 -13.73 -7.48 -4.98
CA PRO A 74 -12.30 -7.60 -4.80
C PRO A 74 -11.58 -7.61 -6.15
N VAL A 75 -10.58 -6.74 -6.33
CA VAL A 75 -9.75 -6.70 -7.54
C VAL A 75 -8.29 -6.84 -7.16
N GLY A 76 -7.60 -7.81 -7.78
CA GLY A 76 -6.16 -8.01 -7.59
C GLY A 76 -5.78 -8.49 -6.18
N ASN A 77 -6.60 -9.33 -5.56
CA ASN A 77 -6.31 -9.85 -4.22
C ASN A 77 -5.40 -11.09 -4.27
N PHE A 78 -4.29 -11.04 -3.53
CA PHE A 78 -3.38 -12.17 -3.37
C PHE A 78 -3.70 -12.99 -2.10
N LEU A 79 -4.55 -12.48 -1.21
CA LEU A 79 -4.89 -13.09 0.08
C LEU A 79 -6.40 -13.01 0.36
N PRO A 80 -6.96 -13.95 1.15
CA PRO A 80 -8.36 -13.90 1.57
C PRO A 80 -8.65 -12.65 2.41
N GLU A 81 -9.75 -11.96 2.10
CA GLU A 81 -10.19 -10.79 2.87
C GLU A 81 -10.74 -11.16 4.25
N ASP A 82 -10.36 -10.40 5.26
CA ASP A 82 -10.93 -10.53 6.59
C ASP A 82 -12.10 -9.57 6.80
N ALA A 83 -13.31 -10.05 6.53
CA ALA A 83 -14.55 -9.27 6.67
C ALA A 83 -14.82 -8.79 8.12
N ARG A 84 -14.08 -9.25 9.12
CA ARG A 84 -14.19 -8.74 10.50
C ARG A 84 -13.74 -7.28 10.59
N CYS A 85 -12.87 -6.81 9.69
CA CYS A 85 -12.36 -5.44 9.72
C CYS A 85 -13.49 -4.40 9.56
N LEU A 86 -14.45 -4.63 8.67
CA LEU A 86 -15.56 -3.71 8.44
C LEU A 86 -16.45 -3.62 9.69
N LYS A 87 -16.83 -4.77 10.26
CA LYS A 87 -17.61 -4.80 11.50
C LYS A 87 -16.91 -4.11 12.66
N TRP A 88 -15.59 -4.22 12.73
CA TRP A 88 -14.79 -3.55 13.73
C TRP A 88 -14.72 -2.03 13.49
N LEU A 89 -14.58 -1.60 12.23
CA LEU A 89 -14.60 -0.18 11.83
C LEU A 89 -15.94 0.46 12.17
N ASP A 90 -17.05 -0.18 11.80
CA ASP A 90 -18.41 0.33 12.00
C ASP A 90 -18.75 0.53 13.50
N ALA A 91 -17.99 -0.10 14.41
CA ALA A 91 -18.12 0.07 15.85
C ALA A 91 -17.28 1.24 16.41
N ARG A 92 -16.59 2.01 15.56
CA ARG A 92 -15.78 3.17 15.94
C ARG A 92 -16.50 4.48 15.64
N ALA A 93 -16.01 5.56 16.22
CA ALA A 93 -16.52 6.89 15.89
C ALA A 93 -16.06 7.32 14.50
N ASP A 94 -16.87 8.14 13.83
CA ASP A 94 -16.53 8.71 12.53
C ASP A 94 -15.20 9.47 12.58
N GLY A 95 -14.35 9.28 11.57
CA GLY A 95 -13.04 9.92 11.49
C GLY A 95 -12.11 9.61 12.67
N SER A 96 -12.28 8.49 13.37
CA SER A 96 -11.45 8.14 14.52
C SER A 96 -10.28 7.20 14.18
N VAL A 97 -10.43 6.35 13.17
CA VAL A 97 -9.52 5.23 12.87
C VAL A 97 -8.37 5.63 11.95
N VAL A 98 -7.16 5.20 12.29
CA VAL A 98 -6.00 5.22 11.39
C VAL A 98 -5.93 3.91 10.62
N TYR A 99 -6.06 3.95 9.29
CA TYR A 99 -5.87 2.80 8.42
C TYR A 99 -4.42 2.73 7.94
N VAL A 100 -3.77 1.58 8.14
CA VAL A 100 -2.35 1.36 7.84
C VAL A 100 -2.21 0.20 6.86
N ALA A 101 -1.69 0.47 5.67
CA ALA A 101 -1.47 -0.54 4.63
C ALA A 101 -0.32 -0.15 3.70
N PHE A 102 0.65 -1.06 3.54
CA PHE A 102 1.84 -0.86 2.71
C PHE A 102 1.83 -1.70 1.42
N GLY A 103 0.62 -1.99 0.92
CA GLY A 103 0.42 -2.76 -0.31
C GLY A 103 0.87 -4.22 -0.20
N SER A 104 1.10 -4.86 -1.35
CA SER A 104 1.43 -6.30 -1.46
C SER A 104 2.93 -6.60 -1.53
N MET A 105 3.79 -5.59 -1.72
CA MET A 105 5.23 -5.79 -1.96
C MET A 105 6.13 -5.28 -0.84
N ALA A 106 5.68 -4.33 -0.01
CA ALA A 106 6.54 -3.79 1.03
C ALA A 106 6.95 -4.89 2.04
N ILE A 107 8.22 -4.87 2.43
CA ILE A 107 8.82 -5.71 3.48
C ILE A 107 9.55 -4.76 4.42
N PHE A 108 9.28 -4.89 5.72
CA PHE A 108 9.90 -4.08 6.75
C PHE A 108 10.95 -4.91 7.47
N ASP A 109 12.10 -4.28 7.77
CA ASP A 109 12.96 -4.87 8.78
C ASP A 109 12.24 -4.85 10.15
N PRO A 110 12.60 -5.75 11.09
CA PRO A 110 11.92 -5.84 12.37
C PRO A 110 11.89 -4.53 13.16
N ARG A 111 12.94 -3.70 13.06
CA ARG A 111 13.01 -2.43 13.78
C ARG A 111 12.02 -1.42 13.20
N GLN A 112 11.96 -1.28 11.88
CA GLN A 112 10.96 -0.41 11.22
C GLN A 112 9.53 -0.79 11.62
N PHE A 113 9.25 -2.10 11.71
CA PHE A 113 7.94 -2.58 12.16
C PHE A 113 7.65 -2.21 13.62
N GLN A 114 8.62 -2.41 14.51
CA GLN A 114 8.49 -2.08 15.94
C GLN A 114 8.29 -0.59 16.18
N GLU A 115 9.06 0.27 15.53
CA GLU A 115 8.93 1.73 15.66
C GLU A 115 7.56 2.22 15.18
N LEU A 116 7.05 1.67 14.07
CA LEU A 116 5.70 1.99 13.60
C LEU A 116 4.63 1.52 14.59
N ALA A 117 4.77 0.29 15.10
CA ALA A 117 3.86 -0.28 16.09
C ALA A 117 3.80 0.55 17.37
N GLU A 118 4.95 0.92 17.93
CA GLU A 118 5.04 1.76 19.12
C GLU A 118 4.51 3.18 18.83
N GLY A 119 4.78 3.73 17.65
CA GLY A 119 4.21 5.00 17.22
C GLY A 119 2.67 4.99 17.16
N LEU A 120 2.08 3.89 16.67
CA LEU A 120 0.62 3.71 16.65
C LEU A 120 0.03 3.58 18.06
N GLU A 121 0.70 2.85 18.96
CA GLU A 121 0.31 2.73 20.37
C GLU A 121 0.35 4.09 21.07
N LEU A 122 1.44 4.85 20.89
CA LEU A 122 1.63 6.18 21.46
C LEU A 122 0.65 7.22 20.91
N ALA A 123 0.21 7.08 19.66
CA ALA A 123 -0.80 7.96 19.07
C ALA A 123 -2.15 7.86 19.80
N GLY A 124 -2.41 6.76 20.51
CA GLY A 124 -3.61 6.56 21.33
C GLY A 124 -4.92 6.53 20.52
N ARG A 125 -4.84 6.45 19.19
CA ARG A 125 -5.99 6.39 18.28
C ARG A 125 -6.31 4.94 17.91
N PRO A 126 -7.59 4.60 17.67
CA PRO A 126 -7.91 3.32 17.08
C PRO A 126 -7.22 3.15 15.74
N PHE A 127 -6.72 1.95 15.44
CA PHE A 127 -6.07 1.69 14.16
C PHE A 127 -6.43 0.33 13.59
N LEU A 128 -6.53 0.26 12.27
CA LEU A 128 -6.65 -0.98 11.49
C LEU A 128 -5.38 -1.13 10.66
N TRP A 129 -4.61 -2.20 10.92
CA TRP A 129 -3.33 -2.43 10.25
C TRP A 129 -3.35 -3.75 9.47
N VAL A 130 -3.12 -3.64 8.16
CA VAL A 130 -2.86 -4.78 7.29
C VAL A 130 -1.42 -5.25 7.46
N VAL A 131 -1.24 -6.41 8.10
CA VAL A 131 0.06 -7.05 8.33
C VAL A 131 0.05 -8.42 7.67
N ARG A 132 0.72 -8.53 6.51
CA ARG A 132 0.85 -9.81 5.79
C ARG A 132 1.76 -10.77 6.56
N PRO A 133 1.59 -12.10 6.41
CA PRO A 133 2.46 -13.09 7.08
C PRO A 133 3.95 -12.95 6.76
N ASP A 134 4.28 -12.47 5.56
CA ASP A 134 5.65 -12.28 5.05
C ASP A 134 6.19 -10.86 5.26
N PHE A 135 5.44 -9.99 5.95
CA PHE A 135 5.67 -8.54 5.96
C PHE A 135 6.96 -8.13 6.67
N THR A 136 7.43 -8.92 7.65
CA THR A 136 8.67 -8.62 8.39
C THR A 136 9.41 -9.90 8.82
N PRO A 137 10.26 -10.45 7.93
CA PRO A 137 11.08 -11.61 8.24
C PRO A 137 12.00 -11.32 9.45
N GLY A 138 12.01 -12.22 10.43
CA GLY A 138 12.85 -12.09 11.62
C GLY A 138 12.21 -11.34 12.80
N LEU A 139 10.97 -10.85 12.68
CA LEU A 139 10.25 -10.31 13.83
C LEU A 139 9.94 -11.42 14.84
N SER A 140 10.19 -11.14 16.12
CA SER A 140 9.83 -12.03 17.22
C SER A 140 8.32 -12.19 17.32
N GLN A 141 7.83 -13.43 17.16
CA GLN A 141 6.41 -13.76 17.31
C GLN A 141 5.90 -13.53 18.73
N ALA A 142 6.77 -13.71 19.74
CA ALA A 142 6.43 -13.42 21.13
C ALA A 142 6.21 -11.92 21.33
N TRP A 143 7.11 -11.08 20.80
CA TRP A 143 6.95 -9.63 20.86
C TRP A 143 5.68 -9.15 20.15
N LEU A 144 5.39 -9.71 18.96
CA LEU A 144 4.18 -9.37 18.22
C LEU A 144 2.91 -9.74 19.01
N ALA A 145 2.89 -10.93 19.61
CA ALA A 145 1.76 -11.39 20.42
C ALA A 145 1.55 -10.49 21.66
N GLU A 146 2.64 -10.13 22.35
CA GLU A 146 2.59 -9.18 23.48
C GLU A 146 2.06 -7.81 23.04
N PHE A 147 2.55 -7.29 21.92
CA PHE A 147 2.06 -6.03 21.36
C PHE A 147 0.57 -6.08 21.04
N GLN A 148 0.12 -7.13 20.33
CA GLN A 148 -1.30 -7.33 20.00
C GLN A 148 -2.19 -7.39 21.25
N GLN A 149 -1.70 -7.97 22.36
CA GLN A 149 -2.42 -7.96 23.63
C GLN A 149 -2.54 -6.55 24.22
N ARG A 150 -1.45 -5.77 24.22
CA ARG A 150 -1.47 -4.38 24.72
C ARG A 150 -2.48 -3.51 23.99
N VAL A 151 -2.59 -3.68 22.67
CA VAL A 151 -3.48 -2.86 21.84
C VAL A 151 -4.82 -3.52 21.53
N ALA A 152 -5.18 -4.67 22.14
CA ALA A 152 -6.37 -5.44 21.75
C ALA A 152 -7.70 -4.64 21.79
N GLY A 153 -7.79 -3.58 22.59
CA GLY A 153 -8.95 -2.70 22.66
C GLY A 153 -9.00 -1.61 21.58
N THR A 154 -7.85 -1.22 21.03
CA THR A 154 -7.67 -0.05 20.17
C THR A 154 -7.17 -0.39 18.76
N GLY A 155 -6.42 -1.47 18.60
CA GLY A 155 -5.86 -1.93 17.34
C GLY A 155 -6.55 -3.17 16.79
N MET A 156 -6.70 -3.25 15.47
CA MET A 156 -7.06 -4.47 14.76
C MET A 156 -6.01 -4.81 13.71
N PHE A 157 -5.57 -6.07 13.70
CA PHE A 157 -4.63 -6.61 12.72
C PHE A 157 -5.37 -7.56 11.79
N VAL A 158 -5.14 -7.40 10.50
CA VAL A 158 -5.64 -8.32 9.46
C VAL A 158 -4.52 -8.64 8.48
N SER A 159 -4.52 -9.83 7.91
CA SER A 159 -3.58 -10.16 6.82
C SER A 159 -3.93 -9.45 5.53
N TRP A 160 -5.22 -9.22 5.30
CA TRP A 160 -5.77 -8.53 4.14
C TRP A 160 -7.20 -8.02 4.40
N CYS A 161 -7.58 -6.91 3.76
CA CYS A 161 -8.94 -6.39 3.76
C CYS A 161 -9.25 -5.65 2.44
N SER A 162 -10.52 -5.45 2.13
CA SER A 162 -10.93 -4.64 0.99
C SER A 162 -10.57 -3.16 1.23
N GLN A 163 -9.44 -2.72 0.67
CA GLN A 163 -9.01 -1.32 0.75
C GLN A 163 -10.07 -0.37 0.15
N GLN A 164 -10.84 -0.83 -0.83
CA GLN A 164 -11.91 -0.07 -1.46
C GLN A 164 -13.11 0.17 -0.55
N GLN A 165 -13.34 -0.72 0.42
CA GLN A 165 -14.40 -0.54 1.41
C GLN A 165 -13.90 0.18 2.65
N VAL A 166 -12.65 -0.09 3.07
CA VAL A 166 -12.05 0.53 4.26
C VAL A 166 -11.70 2.00 4.05
N THR A 167 -11.15 2.37 2.89
CA THR A 167 -10.68 3.74 2.65
C THR A 167 -11.82 4.78 2.67
N PRO A 168 -12.96 4.56 2.00
CA PRO A 168 -14.09 5.50 2.05
C PRO A 168 -15.01 5.30 3.26
N ASN A 169 -14.74 4.32 4.15
CA ASN A 169 -15.56 4.08 5.32
C ASN A 169 -15.55 5.33 6.25
N PRO A 170 -16.71 5.80 6.77
CA PRO A 170 -16.79 7.04 7.55
C PRO A 170 -15.93 7.06 8.80
N GLN A 171 -15.63 5.90 9.38
CA GLN A 171 -14.80 5.78 10.58
C GLN A 171 -13.31 5.93 10.29
N THR A 172 -12.89 5.80 9.03
CA THR A 172 -11.49 5.99 8.59
C THR A 172 -11.14 7.48 8.49
N ALA A 173 -10.14 7.90 9.25
CA ALA A 173 -9.71 9.30 9.33
C ALA A 173 -8.46 9.60 8.50
N THR A 174 -7.54 8.65 8.49
CA THR A 174 -6.18 8.85 8.01
C THR A 174 -5.67 7.56 7.42
N LEU A 175 -4.97 7.66 6.30
CA LEU A 175 -4.35 6.53 5.61
C LEU A 175 -2.83 6.67 5.68
N ILE A 176 -2.18 5.71 6.34
CA ILE A 176 -0.73 5.52 6.26
C ILE A 176 -0.47 4.48 5.18
N ARG A 177 0.07 4.93 4.04
CA ARG A 177 0.51 4.08 2.94
C ARG A 177 1.83 4.60 2.38
N VAL A 178 2.61 3.71 1.77
CA VAL A 178 3.71 4.11 0.88
C VAL A 178 3.15 4.16 -0.54
N THR A 179 3.29 5.33 -1.18
CA THR A 179 3.07 5.53 -2.62
C THR A 179 4.37 5.35 -3.38
#